data_AF-A0A927HFQ7-F1
#
_entry.id   AF-A0A927HFQ7-F1
#
_cell.length_a   1.000
_cell.length_b   1.000
_cell.length_c   1.000
_cell.angle_alpha   90.00
_cell.angle_beta   90.00
_cell.angle_gamma   90.00
#
_symmetry.space_group_name_H-M   'P 1'
#
loop_
_entity.id
_entity.type
_entity.pdbx_description
1 polymer ?
#
loop_
_entity_poly.entity_id
_entity_poly.type
_entity_poly.pdbx_seq_one_letter_code
_entity_poly.pdbx_strand_id
1 'polypeptide(L)' 'MSNFLTGLMRLKRGPWEMLATILIGLGVFMLMQPFAIWLYTYSFITTLVGTVMFIIVSHFKD' A
#
# COMPACT_ATOMS: atom_id res chain seq x y z
N MET A 1 -14.97 -5.42 11.79
CA MET A 1 -13.76 -5.93 11.11
C MET A 1 -14.07 -6.85 9.92
N SER A 2 -15.16 -7.62 9.94
CA SER A 2 -15.63 -8.43 8.80
C SER A 2 -15.85 -7.63 7.51
N ASN A 3 -16.41 -6.41 7.58
CA ASN A 3 -16.70 -5.59 6.40
C ASN A 3 -15.45 -5.16 5.59
N PHE A 4 -14.29 -5.02 6.23
CA PHE A 4 -13.03 -4.67 5.56
C PHE A 4 -12.50 -5.85 4.72
N LEU A 5 -12.52 -7.05 5.31
CA LEU A 5 -12.14 -8.29 4.64
C LEU A 5 -13.12 -8.66 3.51
N THR A 6 -14.42 -8.46 3.71
CA THR A 6 -15.44 -8.67 2.67
C THR A 6 -15.30 -7.67 1.52
N GLY A 7 -14.87 -6.43 1.80
CA GLY A 7 -14.60 -5.44 0.77
C GLY A 7 -13.30 -5.71 -0.01
N LEU A 8 -12.28 -6.29 0.64
CA LEU A 8 -11.08 -6.83 -0.01
C LEU A 8 -11.43 -7.95 -0.99
N MET A 9 -12.29 -8.89 -0.57
CA MET A 9 -12.78 -10.00 -1.40
C MET A 9 -13.74 -9.57 -2.52
N ARG A 10 -14.50 -8.48 -2.34
CA ARG A 10 -15.43 -7.96 -3.36
C ARG A 10 -14.82 -6.95 -4.33
N LEU A 11 -13.48 -6.77 -4.34
CA LEU A 11 -12.79 -5.81 -5.22
C LEU A 11 -13.38 -4.39 -5.17
N LYS A 12 -13.93 -3.99 -4.02
CA LYS A 12 -14.41 -2.60 -3.88
C LYS A 12 -13.20 -1.68 -3.74
N ARG A 13 -13.21 -0.54 -4.44
CA ARG A 13 -12.14 0.46 -4.42
C ARG A 13 -11.68 0.82 -3.00
N GLY A 14 -12.63 1.10 -2.11
CA GLY A 14 -12.36 1.65 -0.78
C GLY A 14 -11.26 0.92 0.03
N PRO A 15 -11.41 -0.38 0.36
CA PRO A 15 -10.43 -1.10 1.16
C PRO A 15 -9.09 -1.35 0.42
N TRP A 16 -9.09 -1.39 -0.92
CA TRP A 16 -7.88 -1.50 -1.72
C TRP A 16 -7.08 -0.18 -1.80
N GLU A 17 -7.76 0.98 -1.82
CA GLU A 17 -7.12 2.30 -1.72
C GLU A 17 -6.43 2.50 -0.35
N MET A 18 -7.06 2.00 0.72
CA MET A 18 -6.49 2.04 2.05
C MET A 18 -5.21 1.20 2.15
N LEU A 19 -5.20 -0.01 1.58
CA LEU A 19 -3.99 -0.85 1.51
C LEU A 19 -2.86 -0.17 0.73
N ALA A 20 -3.16 0.42 -0.42
CA ALA A 20 -2.17 1.11 -1.23
C ALA A 20 -1.55 2.29 -0.46
N THR A 21 -2.38 3.06 0.24
CA THR A 21 -1.93 4.19 1.08
C THR A 21 -1.04 3.73 2.24
N ILE A 22 -1.41 2.62 2.89
CA ILE A 22 -0.60 2.02 3.97
C ILE A 22 0.77 1.57 3.44
N LEU A 23 0.82 0.92 2.28
CA LEU A 23 2.08 0.49 1.65
C LEU A 23 2.99 1.67 1.30
N ILE A 24 2.42 2.75 0.77
CA ILE A 24 3.17 3.98 0.48
C ILE A 24 3.72 4.58 1.78
N GLY A 25 2.88 4.70 2.82
CA GLY A 25 3.30 5.20 4.13
C GLY A 25 4.40 4.36 4.76
N LEU A 26 4.32 3.03 4.61
CA LEU A 26 5.35 2.10 5.08
C LEU A 26 6.67 2.30 4.32
N GLY A 27 6.62 2.43 3.00
CA GLY A 27 7.79 2.72 2.18
C GLY A 27 8.48 4.04 2.56
N VAL A 28 7.70 5.09 2.84
CA VAL A 28 8.23 6.37 3.34
C VAL A 28 8.83 6.23 4.73
N PHE A 29 8.20 5.48 5.63
CA PHE A 29 8.73 5.22 6.96
C PHE A 29 10.06 4.46 6.91
N MET A 30 10.21 3.52 5.98
CA MET A 30 11.47 2.80 5.74
C MET A 30 12.62 3.73 5.30
N LEU A 31 12.31 4.84 4.63
CA LEU A 31 13.30 5.86 4.26
C LEU A 31 13.75 6.69 5.47
N MET A 32 12.92 6.81 6.51
CA MET A 32 13.27 7.53 7.74
C MET A 32 14.17 6.65 8.63
N GLN A 33 15.45 6.60 8.27
CA GLN A 33 16.54 6.01 9.07
C GLN A 33 16.57 6.64 10.49
N PRO A 34 16.82 5.85 11.56
CA PRO A 34 18.03 5.02 11.68
C PRO A 34 17.80 3.54 12.09
N PHE A 35 16.62 2.98 11.84
CA PHE A 35 16.25 1.68 12.43
C PHE A 35 17.01 0.47 11.85
N ALA A 36 17.08 0.31 10.53
CA ALA A 36 17.86 -0.75 9.89
C ALA A 36 18.18 -0.44 8.41
N ILE A 37 19.39 -0.77 7.99
CA ILE A 37 19.86 -0.57 6.59
C ILE A 37 19.08 -1.47 5.61
N TRP A 38 18.67 -2.66 6.04
CA TRP A 38 17.89 -3.59 5.21
C TRP A 38 16.50 -3.03 4.84
N LEU A 39 15.84 -2.27 5.73
CA LEU A 39 14.57 -1.61 5.39
C LEU A 39 14.78 -0.52 4.32
N TYR A 40 15.91 0.17 4.33
CA TYR A 40 16.25 1.15 3.30
C TYR A 40 16.37 0.51 1.92
N THR A 41 17.00 -0.66 1.80
CA THR A 41 17.10 -1.39 0.52
C THR A 41 15.74 -1.73 -0.07
N TYR A 42 14.77 -2.12 0.77
CA TYR A 42 13.42 -2.49 0.31
C TYR A 42 12.43 -1.32 0.27
N SER A 43 12.79 -0.14 0.79
CA SER A 43 11.94 1.05 0.85
C SER A 43 11.46 1.49 -0.54
N PHE A 44 12.36 1.46 -1.52
CA PHE A 44 12.06 1.85 -2.89
C PHE A 44 11.03 0.91 -3.53
N ILE A 45 11.27 -0.40 -3.45
CA ILE A 45 10.35 -1.40 -4.00
C ILE A 45 9.00 -1.35 -3.29
N THR A 46 9.00 -1.19 -1.96
CA THR A 46 7.77 -1.09 -1.16
C THR A 46 6.93 0.11 -1.57
N THR A 47 7.56 1.27 -1.73
CA THR A 47 6.90 2.51 -2.19
C THR A 47 6.36 2.32 -3.61
N LEU A 48 7.19 1.78 -4.52
CA LEU A 48 6.82 1.55 -5.92
C LEU A 48 5.61 0.61 -6.03
N VAL A 49 5.61 -0.49 -5.29
CA VAL A 49 4.48 -1.44 -5.23
C VAL A 49 3.23 -0.73 -4.72
N GLY A 50 3.33 0.07 -3.66
CA GLY A 50 2.23 0.88 -3.16
C GLY A 50 1.66 1.84 -4.21
N THR A 51 2.53 2.53 -4.97
CA THR A 51 2.12 3.43 -6.06
C THR A 51 1.45 2.68 -7.21
N VAL A 52 2.03 1.57 -7.68
CA VAL A 52 1.45 0.74 -8.75
C VAL A 52 0.08 0.21 -8.32
N MET A 53 -0.04 -0.28 -7.10
CA MET A 53 -1.30 -0.73 -6.52
C MET A 53 -2.33 0.40 -6.46
N PHE A 54 -1.92 1.61 -6.04
CA PHE A 54 -2.81 2.79 -6.04
C PHE A 54 -3.31 3.15 -7.44
N ILE A 55 -2.42 3.16 -8.43
CA ILE A 55 -2.77 3.42 -9.84
C ILE A 55 -3.78 2.38 -10.34
N ILE A 56 -3.52 1.09 -10.10
CA ILE A 56 -4.40 0.00 -10.51
C ILE A 56 -5.79 0.15 -9.87
N VAL A 57 -5.84 0.38 -8.55
CA VAL A 57 -7.11 0.53 -7.81
C VAL A 57 -7.88 1.77 -8.25
N SER A 58 -7.17 2.88 -8.52
CA SER A 58 -7.76 4.12 -9.02
C SER A 58 -8.42 3.96 -10.41
N HIS A 59 -8.11 2.89 -11.13
CA HIS A 59 -8.69 2.57 -12.43
C HIS A 59 -9.95 1.68 -12.34
N PHE A 60 -10.08 0.86 -11.28
CA PHE A 60 -11.23 -0.05 -11.08
C PHE A 60 -12.50 0.68 -10.65
N LYS A 61 -13.16 1.42 -11.55
CA LYS A 61 -14.37 2.23 -11.25
C LYS A 61 -15.47 1.36 -10.64
N ASP A 62 -16.11 1.83 -9.55
CA ASP A 62 -17.28 1.19 -8.93
C ASP A 62 -18.40 0.93 -9.95
#